data_AF-A0A0C2ZNB2-F1
#
_entry.id   AF-A0A0C2ZNB2-F1
#
_cell.length_a   1.000
_cell.length_b   1.000
_cell.length_c   1.000
_cell.angle_alpha   90.00
_cell.angle_beta   90.00
_cell.angle_gamma   90.00
#
_symmetry.space_group_name_H-M   'P 1'
#
loop_
_entity.id
_entity.type
_entity.pdbx_description
1 polymer ?
#
loop_
_entity_poly.entity_id
_entity_poly.type
_entity_poly.pdbx_seq_one_letter_code
_entity_poly.pdbx_strand_id
1 'polypeptide(L)'
;MTTTEQLDETSIDKLDQLALNLVGIVHGDGEQREVTTLTRSLTREQLIGLAISCAAMVDPGKSVDQLLEWLDPTANHYIDGNRYTDSQIRDAHAAFAGGDRRDKIVRIEKAYQKLIRSSAMKARR
;
A
#
# COMPACT_ATOMS: atom_id res chain seq x y z
N MET A 1 16.98 24.01 6.68
CA MET A 1 15.59 24.37 6.33
C MET A 1 15.29 23.66 5.02
N THR A 2 14.57 22.54 5.06
CA THR A 2 14.12 21.84 3.86
C THR A 2 12.84 22.51 3.41
N THR A 3 12.91 23.31 2.34
CA THR A 3 11.74 23.85 1.67
C THR A 3 10.92 22.68 1.18
N THR A 4 9.76 22.43 1.80
CA THR A 4 8.80 21.46 1.27
C THR A 4 8.26 22.06 -0.02
N GLU A 5 8.72 21.56 -1.16
CA GLU A 5 8.19 21.94 -2.46
C GLU A 5 6.74 21.46 -2.51
N GLN A 6 5.80 22.39 -2.39
CA GLN A 6 4.39 22.09 -2.49
C GLN A 6 4.09 21.76 -3.95
N LEU A 7 3.60 20.54 -4.21
CA LEU A 7 3.18 20.14 -5.56
C LEU A 7 1.97 20.98 -5.97
N ASP A 8 2.10 21.70 -7.08
CA ASP A 8 0.99 22.41 -7.70
C ASP A 8 0.13 21.46 -8.55
N GLU A 9 -1.06 21.92 -8.94
CA GLU A 9 -2.03 21.14 -9.73
C GLU A 9 -1.44 20.67 -11.07
N THR A 10 -0.59 21.50 -11.69
CA THR A 10 0.13 21.15 -12.93
C THR A 10 1.12 20.00 -12.72
N SER A 11 1.76 19.95 -11.56
CA SER A 11 2.68 18.88 -11.19
C SER A 11 1.92 17.59 -10.89
N ILE A 12 0.74 17.68 -10.29
CA ILE A 12 -0.14 16.52 -10.03
C ILE A 12 -0.59 15.89 -11.36
N ASP A 13 -1.11 16.67 -12.30
CA ASP A 13 -1.53 16.16 -13.63
C ASP A 13 -0.38 15.46 -14.38
N LYS A 14 0.84 16.01 -14.30
CA LYS A 14 2.03 15.38 -14.88
C LYS A 14 2.36 14.05 -14.20
N LEU A 15 2.21 13.97 -12.88
CA LEU A 15 2.44 12.74 -12.13
C LEU A 15 1.40 11.68 -12.46
N ASP A 16 0.14 12.05 -12.67
CA ASP A 16 -0.90 11.12 -13.12
C ASP A 16 -0.61 10.55 -14.52
N GLN A 17 -0.16 11.40 -15.46
CA GLN A 17 0.27 10.93 -16.78
C GLN A 17 1.49 10.01 -16.71
N LEU A 18 2.46 10.33 -15.86
CA LEU A 18 3.62 9.47 -15.61
C LEU A 18 3.21 8.14 -14.97
N ALA A 19 2.21 8.15 -14.08
CA ALA A 19 1.68 6.95 -13.45
C ALA A 19 1.04 6.03 -14.49
N LEU A 20 0.23 6.59 -15.40
CA LEU A 20 -0.36 5.84 -16.52
C LEU A 20 0.71 5.20 -17.41
N ASN A 21 1.76 5.95 -17.76
CA ASN A 21 2.88 5.44 -18.55
C ASN A 21 3.62 4.32 -17.82
N LEU A 22 3.86 4.48 -16.51
CA LEU A 22 4.51 3.46 -15.70
C LEU A 22 3.69 2.16 -15.62
N VAL A 23 2.37 2.27 -15.41
CA VAL A 23 1.44 1.12 -15.43
C VAL A 23 1.48 0.44 -16.80
N GLY A 24 1.51 1.20 -17.89
CA GLY A 24 1.67 0.67 -19.25
C GLY A 24 2.96 -0.10 -19.46
N ILE A 25 4.09 0.42 -18.96
CA ILE A 25 5.40 -0.25 -19.03
C ILE A 25 5.38 -1.55 -18.21
N VAL A 26 4.81 -1.53 -17.00
CA VAL A 26 4.80 -2.68 -16.08
C VAL A 26 3.85 -3.80 -16.53
N HIS A 27 2.72 -3.46 -17.16
CA HIS A 27 1.74 -4.45 -17.64
C HIS A 27 1.89 -4.85 -19.12
N GLY A 28 2.74 -4.16 -19.89
CA GLY A 28 3.13 -4.53 -21.25
C GLY A 28 4.50 -5.22 -21.32
N ASP A 29 5.10 -5.25 -22.52
CA ASP A 29 6.48 -5.73 -22.75
C ASP A 29 7.54 -4.66 -22.41
N GLY A 30 7.25 -3.77 -21.46
CA GLY A 30 8.13 -2.66 -21.11
C GLY A 30 9.40 -3.14 -20.38
N GLU A 31 10.53 -2.47 -20.64
CA GLU A 31 11.81 -2.85 -20.03
C GLU A 31 12.07 -2.10 -18.72
N GLN A 32 12.81 -2.72 -17.80
CA GLN A 32 13.26 -2.09 -16.54
C GLN A 32 14.03 -0.77 -16.76
N ARG A 33 14.68 -0.61 -17.92
CA ARG A 33 15.38 0.62 -18.32
C ARG A 33 14.44 1.79 -18.58
N GLU A 34 13.21 1.53 -19.03
CA GLU A 34 12.20 2.54 -19.28
C GLU A 34 11.66 3.10 -17.96
N VAL A 35 11.42 2.22 -16.97
CA VAL A 35 11.08 2.62 -15.60
C VAL A 35 12.16 3.51 -14.99
N THR A 36 13.43 3.13 -15.18
CA THR A 36 14.58 3.89 -14.66
C THR A 36 14.67 5.26 -15.33
N THR A 37 14.45 5.33 -16.64
CA THR A 37 14.45 6.59 -17.39
C THR A 37 13.34 7.52 -16.93
N LEU A 38 12.15 6.98 -16.69
CA LEU A 38 10.97 7.72 -16.27
C LEU A 38 11.10 8.28 -14.84
N THR A 39 11.76 7.55 -13.94
CA THR A 39 11.86 7.91 -12.52
C THR A 39 13.10 8.73 -12.14
N ARG A 40 14.18 8.67 -12.94
CA ARG A 40 15.48 9.25 -12.59
C ARG A 40 15.49 10.78 -12.43
N SER A 41 14.61 11.49 -13.12
CA SER A 41 14.54 12.97 -13.07
C SER A 41 13.58 13.50 -12.00
N LEU A 42 12.87 12.62 -11.30
CA LEU A 42 11.84 13.01 -10.33
C LEU A 42 12.47 13.30 -8.97
N THR A 43 11.98 14.35 -8.31
CA THR A 43 12.30 14.63 -6.91
C THR A 43 11.68 13.57 -5.99
N ARG A 44 12.10 13.54 -4.73
CA ARG A 44 11.54 12.58 -3.75
C ARG A 44 10.03 12.78 -3.58
N GLU A 45 9.59 14.03 -3.50
CA GLU A 45 8.19 14.44 -3.39
C GLU A 45 7.39 13.99 -4.62
N GLN A 46 7.95 14.15 -5.82
CA GLN A 46 7.35 13.69 -7.07
C GLN A 46 7.28 12.15 -7.16
N LEU A 47 8.31 11.43 -6.71
CA LEU A 47 8.29 9.97 -6.63
C LEU A 47 7.22 9.46 -5.67
N ILE A 48 7.01 10.15 -4.54
CA ILE A 48 5.92 9.83 -3.59
C ILE A 48 4.57 10.08 -4.27
N GLY A 49 4.38 11.22 -4.93
CA GLY A 49 3.15 11.52 -5.68
C GLY A 49 2.87 10.50 -6.78
N LEU A 50 3.89 10.08 -7.54
CA LEU A 50 3.79 9.03 -8.55
C LEU A 50 3.33 7.70 -7.95
N ALA A 51 3.91 7.30 -6.80
CA ALA A 51 3.53 6.07 -6.11
C ALA A 51 2.08 6.10 -5.62
N ILE A 52 1.62 7.23 -5.08
CA ILE A 52 0.22 7.43 -4.65
C ILE A 52 -0.72 7.33 -5.85
N SER A 53 -0.38 7.99 -6.96
CA SER A 53 -1.18 7.98 -8.20
C SER A 53 -1.29 6.55 -8.77
N CYS A 54 -0.20 5.80 -8.76
CA CYS A 54 -0.21 4.38 -9.12
C CYS A 54 -1.10 3.54 -8.20
N ALA A 55 -1.03 3.77 -6.88
CA ALA A 55 -1.85 3.04 -5.91
C ALA A 55 -3.35 3.33 -6.09
N ALA A 56 -3.73 4.58 -6.38
CA ALA A 56 -5.11 4.99 -6.61
C ALA A 56 -5.74 4.30 -7.83
N MET A 57 -4.95 3.99 -8.85
CA MET A 57 -5.43 3.26 -10.03
C MET A 57 -5.67 1.77 -9.78
N VAL A 58 -5.03 1.16 -8.78
CA VAL A 58 -5.18 -0.27 -8.48
C VAL A 58 -6.52 -0.58 -7.82
N ASP A 59 -7.01 0.32 -6.96
CA ASP A 59 -8.29 0.15 -6.28
C ASP A 59 -8.96 1.52 -6.02
N PRO A 60 -9.80 2.00 -6.96
CA PRO A 60 -10.47 3.30 -6.85
C PRO A 60 -11.46 3.39 -5.68
N GLY A 61 -11.84 2.25 -5.09
CA GLY A 61 -12.75 2.21 -3.94
C GLY A 61 -12.07 2.52 -2.60
N LYS A 62 -10.73 2.64 -2.59
CA LYS A 62 -9.95 2.89 -1.37
C LYS A 62 -9.62 4.37 -1.20
N SER A 63 -9.65 4.83 0.04
CA SER A 63 -9.17 6.18 0.36
C SER A 63 -7.64 6.27 0.27
N VAL A 64 -7.11 7.49 0.10
CA VAL A 64 -5.65 7.73 0.05
C VAL A 64 -4.94 7.16 1.29
N ASP A 65 -5.52 7.32 2.48
CA ASP A 65 -4.95 6.76 3.72
C ASP A 65 -4.80 5.23 3.66
N GLN A 66 -5.78 4.52 3.10
CA GLN A 66 -5.74 3.06 2.94
C GLN A 66 -4.70 2.62 1.91
N LEU A 67 -4.44 3.46 0.90
CA LEU A 67 -3.40 3.22 -0.10
C LEU A 67 -2.00 3.50 0.47
N LEU A 68 -1.85 4.53 1.30
CA LEU A 68 -0.60 4.83 1.99
C LEU A 68 -0.18 3.70 2.93
N GLU A 69 -1.11 2.99 3.57
CA GLU A 69 -0.81 1.77 4.34
C GLU A 69 -0.11 0.69 3.48
N TRP A 70 -0.27 0.69 2.15
CA TRP A 70 0.44 -0.27 1.29
C TRP A 70 1.93 0.05 1.18
N LEU A 71 2.26 1.34 1.24
CA LEU A 71 3.62 1.86 1.12
C LEU A 71 4.36 1.86 2.47
N ASP A 72 3.64 1.71 3.59
CA ASP A 72 4.24 1.60 4.92
C ASP A 72 4.68 0.15 5.20
N PRO A 73 6.00 -0.15 5.25
CA PRO A 73 6.48 -1.50 5.53
C PRO A 73 6.15 -1.99 6.95
N THR A 74 5.85 -1.08 7.88
CA THR A 74 5.52 -1.41 9.28
C THR A 74 4.04 -1.72 9.48
N ALA A 75 3.16 -1.24 8.59
CA ALA A 75 1.73 -1.51 8.58
C ALA A 75 1.36 -2.81 7.82
N ASN A 76 2.36 -3.55 7.35
CA ASN A 76 2.20 -4.73 6.50
C ASN A 76 2.48 -6.03 7.27
N HIS A 77 1.51 -6.94 7.26
CA HIS A 77 1.57 -8.24 7.90
C HIS A 77 1.46 -9.37 6.89
N TYR A 78 2.36 -10.35 7.00
CA TYR A 78 2.33 -11.54 6.15
C TYR A 78 1.64 -12.69 6.87
N ILE A 79 0.50 -13.12 6.34
CA ILE A 79 -0.31 -14.23 6.85
C ILE A 79 -0.41 -15.26 5.73
N ASP A 80 0.14 -16.46 5.97
CA ASP A 80 0.18 -17.56 4.99
C ASP A 80 0.73 -17.13 3.61
N GLY A 81 1.80 -16.34 3.61
CA GLY A 81 2.45 -15.83 2.39
C GLY A 81 1.72 -14.68 1.69
N ASN A 82 0.54 -14.28 2.18
CA ASN A 82 -0.20 -13.14 1.63
C ASN A 82 0.02 -11.88 2.50
N ARG A 83 0.22 -10.73 1.84
CA ARG A 83 0.36 -9.42 2.49
C ARG A 83 -1.02 -8.86 2.85
N TYR A 84 -1.16 -8.41 4.08
CA TYR A 84 -2.33 -7.71 4.60
C TYR A 84 -1.91 -6.43 5.30
N THR A 85 -2.66 -5.35 5.12
CA THR A 85 -2.47 -4.15 5.93
C THR A 85 -3.22 -4.24 7.26
N ASP A 86 -2.83 -3.36 8.18
CA ASP A 86 -3.52 -3.15 9.45
C ASP A 86 -5.03 -2.89 9.28
N SER A 87 -5.46 -2.05 8.33
CA SER A 87 -6.88 -1.85 8.05
C SER A 87 -7.58 -3.14 7.62
N GLN A 88 -6.96 -3.91 6.73
CA GLN A 88 -7.54 -5.18 6.27
C GLN A 88 -7.67 -6.21 7.40
N ILE A 89 -6.75 -6.21 8.36
CA ILE A 89 -6.84 -7.05 9.54
C ILE A 89 -7.98 -6.58 10.45
N ARG A 90 -8.12 -5.27 10.68
CA ARG A 90 -9.25 -4.71 11.45
C ARG A 90 -10.59 -5.01 10.81
N ASP A 91 -10.70 -4.86 9.50
CA ASP A 91 -11.92 -5.15 8.73
C ASP A 91 -12.27 -6.65 8.83
N ALA A 92 -11.28 -7.53 8.73
CA ALA A 92 -11.47 -8.96 8.90
C ALA A 92 -11.90 -9.31 10.33
N HIS A 93 -11.32 -8.68 11.35
CA HIS A 93 -11.69 -8.86 12.74
C HIS A 93 -13.14 -8.41 13.00
N ALA A 94 -13.52 -7.24 12.48
CA ALA A 94 -14.89 -6.71 12.58
C ALA A 94 -15.90 -7.62 11.87
N ALA A 95 -15.58 -8.10 10.66
CA ALA A 95 -16.41 -9.06 9.94
C ALA A 95 -16.57 -10.38 10.71
N PHE A 96 -15.49 -10.89 11.30
CA PHE A 96 -15.54 -12.08 12.16
C PHE A 96 -16.40 -11.85 13.41
N ALA A 97 -16.28 -10.71 14.08
CA ALA A 97 -17.13 -10.34 15.21
C ALA A 97 -18.61 -10.24 14.80
N GLY A 98 -18.89 -9.73 13.59
CA GLY A 98 -20.22 -9.67 12.98
C GLY A 98 -20.76 -11.01 12.46
N GLY A 99 -20.03 -12.11 12.62
CA GLY A 99 -20.50 -13.46 12.26
C GLY A 99 -20.08 -13.95 10.87
N ASP A 100 -19.28 -13.19 10.10
CA ASP A 100 -18.73 -13.70 8.85
C ASP A 100 -17.73 -14.82 9.14
N ARG A 101 -17.94 -15.97 8.49
CA ARG A 101 -17.14 -17.20 8.67
C ARG A 101 -16.51 -17.66 7.36
N ARG A 102 -16.46 -16.81 6.32
CA ARG A 102 -15.70 -17.12 5.10
C ARG A 102 -14.27 -17.48 5.46
N ASP A 103 -13.71 -18.50 4.80
CA ASP A 103 -12.41 -19.06 5.15
C ASP A 103 -11.28 -18.02 5.24
N LYS A 104 -11.30 -17.02 4.36
CA LYS A 104 -10.33 -15.91 4.37
C LYS A 104 -10.37 -15.15 5.69
N ILE A 105 -11.57 -14.79 6.15
CA ILE A 105 -11.79 -14.02 7.39
C ILE A 105 -11.33 -14.83 8.60
N VAL A 106 -11.71 -16.10 8.67
CA VAL A 106 -11.31 -17.01 9.76
C VAL A 106 -9.78 -17.20 9.81
N ARG A 107 -9.12 -17.29 8.64
CA ARG A 107 -7.66 -17.42 8.56
C ARG A 107 -6.96 -16.17 9.07
N ILE A 108 -7.37 -14.99 8.61
CA ILE A 108 -6.80 -13.71 9.04
C ILE A 108 -6.95 -13.54 10.56
N GLU A 109 -8.14 -13.83 11.11
CA GLU A 109 -8.42 -13.73 12.54
C GLU A 109 -7.53 -14.67 13.38
N LYS A 110 -7.37 -15.94 12.97
CA LYS A 110 -6.53 -16.90 13.69
C LYS A 110 -5.07 -16.45 13.74
N ALA A 111 -4.55 -15.94 12.61
CA ALA A 111 -3.19 -15.45 12.54
C ALA A 111 -3.00 -14.18 13.38
N TYR A 112 -3.96 -13.25 13.36
CA TYR A 112 -3.96 -12.06 14.19
C TYR A 112 -3.93 -12.38 15.69
N GLN A 113 -4.81 -13.28 16.16
CA GLN A 113 -4.80 -13.71 17.57
C GLN A 113 -3.47 -14.36 17.98
N LYS A 114 -2.84 -15.12 17.09
CA LYS A 114 -1.52 -15.72 17.35
C LYS A 114 -0.44 -14.65 17.48
N LEU A 115 -0.45 -13.64 16.62
CA LEU A 115 0.47 -12.49 16.67
C LEU A 115 0.33 -11.74 18.00
N ILE A 116 -0.88 -11.34 18.40
CA ILE A 116 -1.12 -10.63 19.67
C ILE A 116 -0.63 -11.44 20.87
N ARG A 117 -0.96 -12.73 20.92
CA ARG A 117 -0.53 -13.60 22.02
C ARG A 117 0.99 -13.70 22.10
N SER A 118 1.68 -13.79 20.97
CA SER A 118 3.14 -13.87 20.92
C SER A 118 3.82 -12.57 21.40
N SER A 119 3.28 -11.41 21.01
CA SER A 119 3.76 -10.10 21.45
C SER A 119 3.54 -9.89 22.95
N ALA A 120 2.37 -10.27 23.46
CA ALA A 120 2.04 -10.19 24.88
C ALA A 120 2.93 -11.10 25.75
N MET A 121 3.32 -12.28 25.26
CA MET A 121 4.30 -13.13 25.96
C MET A 121 5.70 -12.50 25.98
N LYS A 122 6.11 -11.86 24.88
CA LYS A 122 7.44 -11.25 24.77
C LYS A 122 7.59 -10.02 25.67
N ALA A 123 6.52 -9.26 25.90
CA ALA A 123 6.50 -8.09 26.79
C ALA A 123 6.49 -8.42 28.30
N ARG A 124 6.28 -9.70 28.66
CA ARG A 124 6.28 -10.17 30.07
C ARG A 124 7.60 -10.78 30.52
N ARG A 125 8.60 -10.87 29.63
CA ARG A 125 9.97 -11.34 29.92
C ARG A 125 10.90 -10.15 30.00
#